data_AF-A0A954YR10-F1
#
_entry.id   AF-A0A954YR10-F1
#
_cell.length_a   1.000
_cell.length_b   1.000
_cell.length_c   1.000
_cell.angle_alpha   90.00
_cell.angle_beta   90.00
_cell.angle_gamma   90.00
#
_symmetry.space_group_name_H-M   'P 1'
#
loop_
_entity.id
_entity.type
_entity.pdbx_description
1 polymer ?
#
loop_
_entity_poly.entity_id
_entity_poly.type
_entity_poly.pdbx_seq_one_letter_code
_entity_poly.pdbx_strand_id
1 'polypeptide(L)'
;IDVMVPSLNLVDTLDVVSEDYLRAIIADGRPGTKMLAWANEGGLSHDEITLLVDFISDWNRPEPELGEVSASRGDARVGGALYRSNCATCHGAMGEGAIGNSLNSPTFLSVASDAFLRDTIVHGRPNTAMPAWRKFSTQELSDLLAFMRSWQIARSDVATTLELCMGSESTSVSAAIGQTLYKANCVMCHDADGSGDLAPSLNTQAFLTVVPDSYLVKTMIAGRPGTGMPSWRHLTNEDVASIVRFIRTWQTEPSKSAEWHAQTVARGDWDAGRHLFAGQCAGCHGPDGEGATGPQLNNPVFLGSATDVMLREWISHGKEGTEMRGFRKGGQGVGELSDRQIEDIVAYLRLLERAGEDDLVRVAKSPHGRPQNGARVYAANCVGCHGERGEGASGPALSNPNFLRFASDGFLMATMALGRSGTEMRPVKRGPQSILGLSSDEVNDVVAYLRSWEFASPFETPDGTEIPHRFVVPWDLKRGHELFDSNCAGCHGTDGKGSWAPELNNEGFLAAATDGMLQATIVRGRHGTAMRSFGKGSQGLTDLSAEDIDDIVAYMRQWSVRTPSPMTLPAEHSQQRDAESLDARTTQGAGEHAAKNSNVENQKSHTSTVATIAH
;
A
#
# COMPACT_ATOMS: atom_id res chain seq x y z
N ILE A 1 43.42 10.23 5.35
CA ILE A 1 42.65 9.96 6.59
C ILE A 1 41.20 10.15 6.20
N ASP A 2 40.47 9.07 5.95
CA ASP A 2 39.02 9.15 5.75
C ASP A 2 38.39 9.52 7.09
N VAL A 3 38.15 10.82 7.28
CA VAL A 3 37.40 11.30 8.42
C VAL A 3 35.94 10.98 8.12
N MET A 4 35.43 9.90 8.72
CA MET A 4 34.00 9.62 8.79
C MET A 4 33.31 10.85 9.40
N VAL A 5 32.53 11.56 8.59
CA VAL A 5 31.71 12.67 9.05
C VAL A 5 30.35 12.10 9.42
N PRO A 6 29.93 12.18 10.69
CA PRO A 6 28.59 11.74 11.06
C PRO A 6 27.55 12.57 10.34
N SER A 7 26.46 11.93 9.93
CA SER A 7 25.37 12.61 9.23
C SER A 7 24.75 13.69 10.10
N LEU A 8 24.45 14.85 9.51
CA LEU A 8 23.77 15.98 10.16
C LEU A 8 22.34 15.65 10.60
N ASN A 9 21.72 14.58 10.07
CA ASN A 9 20.38 14.15 10.45
C ASN A 9 20.34 13.11 11.58
N LEU A 10 21.50 12.72 12.14
CA LEU A 10 21.56 11.89 13.34
C LEU A 10 21.25 12.77 14.56
N VAL A 11 20.28 12.33 15.37
CA VAL A 11 19.87 13.01 16.61
C VAL A 11 21.07 13.30 17.50
N ASP A 12 21.94 12.29 17.70
CA ASP A 12 23.18 12.42 18.48
C ASP A 12 24.15 13.48 17.93
N THR A 13 24.12 13.78 16.63
CA THR A 13 24.97 14.82 16.04
C THR A 13 24.43 16.21 16.38
N LEU A 14 23.11 16.42 16.27
CA LEU A 14 22.48 17.72 16.53
C LEU A 14 22.37 18.03 18.02
N ASP A 15 22.36 17.02 18.89
CA ASP A 15 22.41 17.20 20.36
C ASP A 15 23.73 17.79 20.85
N VAL A 16 24.82 17.62 20.09
CA VAL A 16 26.18 17.98 20.50
C VAL A 16 26.69 19.21 19.73
N VAL A 17 26.08 19.52 18.59
CA VAL A 17 26.51 20.59 17.69
C VAL A 17 25.71 21.87 17.96
N SER A 18 26.40 22.95 18.33
CA SER A 18 25.75 24.26 18.56
C SER A 18 25.40 24.98 17.24
N GLU A 19 24.41 25.87 17.30
CA GLU A 19 24.07 26.78 16.19
C GLU A 19 25.28 27.61 15.72
N ASP A 20 26.10 28.09 16.66
CA ASP A 20 27.34 28.82 16.35
C ASP A 20 28.34 27.95 15.58
N TYR A 21 28.42 26.66 15.91
CA TYR A 21 29.28 25.74 15.20
C TYR A 21 28.76 25.45 13.80
N LEU A 22 27.45 25.26 13.62
CA LEU A 22 26.83 25.11 12.29
C LEU A 22 27.06 26.35 11.43
N ARG A 23 26.85 27.52 12.03
CA ARG A 23 27.05 28.81 11.37
C ARG A 23 28.50 28.97 10.90
N ALA A 24 29.47 28.66 11.75
CA ALA A 24 30.90 28.72 11.42
C ALA A 24 31.28 27.72 10.32
N ILE A 25 30.82 26.46 10.43
CA ILE A 25 31.13 25.42 9.43
C ILE A 25 30.51 25.73 8.07
N ILE A 26 29.30 26.32 8.03
CA ILE A 26 28.65 26.70 6.77
C ILE A 26 29.33 27.94 6.18
N ALA A 27 29.60 28.97 7.01
CA ALA A 27 30.21 30.21 6.55
C ALA A 27 31.65 30.01 6.05
N ASP A 28 32.47 29.34 6.86
CA ASP A 28 33.92 29.24 6.65
C ASP A 28 34.34 27.91 6.01
N GLY A 29 33.38 26.99 5.80
CA GLY A 29 33.64 25.66 5.30
C GLY A 29 34.32 24.78 6.35
N ARG A 30 34.69 23.56 5.96
CA ARG A 30 35.41 22.64 6.83
C ARG A 30 36.74 22.23 6.21
N PRO A 31 37.88 22.71 6.77
CA PRO A 31 39.20 22.39 6.26
C PRO A 31 39.44 20.88 6.13
N GLY A 32 40.01 20.46 4.99
CA GLY A 32 40.30 19.05 4.71
C GLY A 32 39.08 18.23 4.27
N THR A 33 37.93 18.85 4.03
CA THR A 33 36.74 18.20 3.45
C THR A 33 36.32 18.87 2.15
N LYS A 34 35.31 18.31 1.47
CA LYS A 34 34.71 18.93 0.28
C LYS A 34 33.75 20.09 0.62
N MET A 35 33.53 20.40 1.90
CA MET A 35 32.64 21.47 2.32
C MET A 35 33.37 22.81 2.24
N LEU A 36 33.07 23.56 1.18
CA LEU A 36 33.58 24.91 0.91
C LEU A 36 32.96 25.98 1.83
N ALA A 37 33.61 27.15 1.87
CA ALA A 37 33.17 28.30 2.65
C ALA A 37 32.02 29.03 1.97
N TRP A 38 30.78 28.83 2.39
CA TRP A 38 29.63 29.37 1.65
C TRP A 38 29.50 30.89 1.75
N ALA A 39 30.04 31.53 2.79
CA ALA A 39 30.01 32.99 2.91
C ALA A 39 30.90 33.69 1.87
N ASN A 40 32.02 33.05 1.49
CA ASN A 40 33.05 33.67 0.65
C ASN A 40 33.16 33.04 -0.74
N GLU A 41 33.02 31.72 -0.82
CA GLU A 41 33.18 30.93 -2.05
C GLU A 41 31.84 30.49 -2.65
N GLY A 42 30.84 30.23 -1.79
CA GLY A 42 29.51 29.77 -2.19
C GLY A 42 28.47 30.87 -2.45
N GLY A 43 28.77 32.12 -2.06
CA GLY A 43 27.94 33.29 -2.34
C GLY A 43 26.72 33.50 -1.45
N LEU A 44 26.61 32.80 -0.30
CA LEU A 44 25.52 32.99 0.65
C LEU A 44 25.76 34.21 1.55
N SER A 45 24.71 34.99 1.77
CA SER A 45 24.70 36.08 2.74
C SER A 45 24.62 35.56 4.19
N HIS A 46 24.95 36.42 5.15
CA HIS A 46 24.87 36.09 6.58
C HIS A 46 23.44 35.74 7.03
N ASP A 47 22.44 36.38 6.41
CA ASP A 47 21.02 36.12 6.69
C ASP A 47 20.59 34.76 6.11
N GLU A 48 21.04 34.40 4.91
CA GLU A 48 20.77 33.08 4.33
C GLU A 48 21.45 31.94 5.12
N ILE A 49 22.67 32.17 5.61
CA ILE A 49 23.35 31.21 6.49
C ILE A 49 22.59 31.08 7.81
N THR A 50 22.05 32.18 8.35
CA THR A 50 21.19 32.14 9.55
C THR A 50 19.96 31.28 9.31
N LEU A 51 19.26 31.49 8.19
CA LEU A 51 18.07 30.70 7.83
C LEU A 51 18.38 29.21 7.66
N LEU A 52 19.55 28.86 7.12
CA LEU A 52 19.99 27.47 7.02
C LEU A 52 20.29 26.84 8.38
N VAL A 53 20.94 27.59 9.29
CA VAL A 53 21.21 27.12 10.66
C VAL A 53 19.92 26.91 11.43
N ASP A 54 18.96 27.85 11.32
CA ASP A 54 17.65 27.73 11.94
C ASP A 54 16.90 26.50 11.40
N PHE A 55 16.94 26.28 10.10
CA PHE A 55 16.35 25.10 9.45
C PHE A 55 16.95 23.78 9.92
N ILE A 56 18.28 23.70 10.05
CA ILE A 56 18.98 22.50 10.54
C ILE A 56 18.69 22.27 12.03
N SER A 57 18.61 23.33 12.82
CA SER A 57 18.37 23.23 14.26
C SER A 57 16.94 22.80 14.58
N ASP A 58 15.98 23.15 13.72
CA ASP A 58 14.59 22.69 13.81
C ASP A 58 14.44 21.16 13.58
N TRP A 59 15.45 20.47 13.05
CA TRP A 59 15.44 19.00 12.92
C TRP A 59 15.50 18.30 14.28
N ASN A 60 15.98 18.97 15.34
CA ASN A 60 16.15 18.41 16.67
C ASN A 60 15.10 18.86 17.69
N ARG A 61 13.98 19.46 17.24
CA ARG A 61 12.86 19.71 18.16
C ARG A 61 12.34 18.38 18.70
N PRO A 62 12.15 18.26 20.03
CA PRO A 62 11.58 17.06 20.61
C PRO A 62 10.23 16.77 19.95
N GLU A 63 10.03 15.52 19.55
CA GLU A 63 8.78 15.11 18.92
C GLU A 63 7.60 15.40 19.89
N PRO A 64 6.49 15.97 19.39
CA PRO A 64 5.32 16.20 20.23
C PRO A 64 4.84 14.86 20.80
N GLU A 65 4.27 14.86 22.00
CA GLU A 65 3.68 13.65 22.58
C GLU A 65 2.50 13.19 21.70
N LEU A 66 2.76 12.19 20.85
CA LEU A 66 1.84 11.77 19.80
C LEU A 66 0.65 10.95 20.33
N GLY A 67 0.82 10.29 21.48
CA GLY A 67 -0.17 9.37 22.05
C GLY A 67 -1.53 10.00 22.34
N GLU A 68 -1.57 11.31 22.57
CA GLU A 68 -2.80 12.04 22.88
C GLU A 68 -3.48 12.71 21.68
N VAL A 69 -2.86 12.66 20.50
CA VAL A 69 -3.39 13.33 19.31
C VAL A 69 -4.54 12.52 18.71
N SER A 70 -5.74 13.09 18.77
CA SER A 70 -6.93 12.61 18.06
C SER A 70 -7.77 13.77 17.53
N ALA A 71 -8.58 13.51 16.50
CA ALA A 71 -9.53 14.48 15.97
C ALA A 71 -10.63 14.82 16.99
N SER A 72 -11.00 13.89 17.87
CA SER A 72 -12.01 14.10 18.92
C SER A 72 -11.58 15.11 19.98
N ARG A 73 -10.26 15.36 20.12
CA ARG A 73 -9.68 16.33 21.05
C ARG A 73 -9.38 17.69 20.40
N GLY A 74 -9.72 17.88 19.12
CA GLY A 74 -9.40 19.10 18.36
C GLY A 74 -10.58 20.03 18.07
N ASP A 75 -10.29 21.32 17.82
CA ASP A 75 -11.21 22.32 17.28
C ASP A 75 -11.01 22.47 15.77
N ALA A 76 -11.99 21.98 14.99
CA ALA A 76 -11.98 22.05 13.53
C ALA A 76 -11.86 23.48 12.97
N ARG A 77 -12.28 24.52 13.71
CA ARG A 77 -12.15 25.92 13.29
C ARG A 77 -10.69 26.39 13.38
N VAL A 78 -9.99 26.01 14.45
CA VAL A 78 -8.55 26.26 14.61
C VAL A 78 -7.78 25.45 13.57
N GLY A 79 -8.11 24.17 13.44
CA GLY A 79 -7.55 23.28 12.42
C GLY A 79 -7.70 23.82 11.01
N GLY A 80 -8.86 24.38 10.67
CA GLY A 80 -9.09 25.00 9.37
C GLY A 80 -8.19 26.22 9.11
N ALA A 81 -7.86 27.00 10.15
CA ALA A 81 -6.90 28.10 10.02
C ALA A 81 -5.48 27.58 9.79
N LEU A 82 -5.04 26.60 10.60
CA LEU A 82 -3.75 25.94 10.46
C LEU A 82 -3.60 25.30 9.07
N TYR A 83 -4.62 24.58 8.61
CA TYR A 83 -4.66 23.92 7.32
C TYR A 83 -4.53 24.91 6.16
N ARG A 84 -5.28 26.02 6.19
CA ARG A 84 -5.18 27.05 5.14
C ARG A 84 -3.79 27.65 5.03
N SER A 85 -3.11 27.85 6.15
CA SER A 85 -1.77 28.46 6.17
C SER A 85 -0.64 27.50 5.81
N ASN A 86 -0.81 26.19 5.98
CA ASN A 86 0.28 25.23 5.86
C ASN A 86 0.05 24.13 4.81
N CYS A 87 -1.20 23.76 4.52
CA CYS A 87 -1.53 22.57 3.73
C CYS A 87 -2.25 22.90 2.41
N ALA A 88 -3.06 23.97 2.40
CA ALA A 88 -3.97 24.26 1.29
C ALA A 88 -3.28 24.57 -0.04
N THR A 89 -2.05 25.07 -0.03
CA THR A 89 -1.28 25.32 -1.27
C THR A 89 -1.11 24.05 -2.10
N CYS A 90 -0.90 22.90 -1.44
CA CYS A 90 -0.73 21.63 -2.14
C CYS A 90 -2.05 20.84 -2.21
N HIS A 91 -2.80 20.80 -1.12
CA HIS A 91 -3.97 19.93 -0.99
C HIS A 91 -5.31 20.61 -1.33
N GLY A 92 -5.30 21.86 -1.79
CA GLY A 92 -6.51 22.64 -2.03
C GLY A 92 -7.13 23.16 -0.74
N ALA A 93 -7.97 24.19 -0.84
CA ALA A 93 -8.51 24.93 0.30
C ALA A 93 -9.45 24.08 1.17
N MET A 94 -10.10 23.10 0.56
CA MET A 94 -11.05 22.16 1.17
C MET A 94 -10.58 20.72 1.02
N GLY A 95 -9.28 20.47 0.79
CA GLY A 95 -8.73 19.12 0.67
C GLY A 95 -9.02 18.45 -0.67
N GLU A 96 -9.49 19.19 -1.68
CA GLU A 96 -9.82 18.69 -3.01
C GLU A 96 -8.60 18.15 -3.78
N GLY A 97 -7.38 18.47 -3.33
CA GLY A 97 -6.14 18.11 -4.00
C GLY A 97 -5.76 19.10 -5.11
N ALA A 98 -4.48 19.13 -5.44
CA ALA A 98 -3.92 19.85 -6.59
C ALA A 98 -2.51 19.30 -6.86
N ILE A 99 -1.51 19.85 -6.16
CA ILE A 99 -0.12 19.34 -6.16
C ILE A 99 -0.02 18.12 -5.22
N GLY A 100 -0.76 18.14 -4.11
CA GLY A 100 -0.89 17.03 -3.18
C GLY A 100 -2.22 16.29 -3.37
N ASN A 101 -2.27 15.07 -2.86
CA ASN A 101 -3.45 14.21 -2.91
C ASN A 101 -4.72 14.88 -2.35
N SER A 102 -5.90 14.50 -2.87
CA SER A 102 -7.19 14.85 -2.28
C SER A 102 -7.31 14.25 -0.87
N LEU A 103 -7.28 15.11 0.13
CA LEU A 103 -7.43 14.75 1.54
C LEU A 103 -8.90 14.69 1.97
N ASN A 104 -9.82 15.32 1.22
CA ASN A 104 -11.25 15.27 1.50
C ASN A 104 -11.97 14.08 0.87
N SER A 105 -11.23 13.19 0.18
CA SER A 105 -11.78 11.97 -0.37
C SER A 105 -12.45 11.13 0.72
N PRO A 106 -13.77 10.81 0.58
CA PRO A 106 -14.50 10.03 1.57
C PRO A 106 -13.91 8.65 1.81
N THR A 107 -13.36 8.01 0.77
CA THR A 107 -12.73 6.69 0.83
C THR A 107 -11.33 6.74 1.44
N PHE A 108 -10.58 7.82 1.24
CA PHE A 108 -9.28 8.01 1.90
C PHE A 108 -9.46 8.22 3.40
N LEU A 109 -10.28 9.20 3.79
CA LEU A 109 -10.50 9.50 5.20
C LEU A 109 -11.16 8.33 5.94
N SER A 110 -11.86 7.42 5.25
CA SER A 110 -12.50 6.29 5.90
C SER A 110 -11.54 5.17 6.33
N VAL A 111 -10.37 5.07 5.70
CA VAL A 111 -9.31 4.09 6.06
C VAL A 111 -8.15 4.74 6.80
N ALA A 112 -7.87 6.02 6.53
CA ALA A 112 -6.84 6.76 7.23
C ALA A 112 -7.26 6.95 8.69
N SER A 113 -6.52 6.37 9.64
CA SER A 113 -6.72 6.59 11.07
C SER A 113 -6.15 7.96 11.52
N ASP A 114 -6.58 8.45 12.68
CA ASP A 114 -6.02 9.69 13.24
C ASP A 114 -4.52 9.57 13.47
N ALA A 115 -4.07 8.42 13.99
CA ALA A 115 -2.66 8.10 14.11
C ALA A 115 -1.92 8.12 12.76
N PHE A 116 -2.51 7.56 11.69
CA PHE A 116 -1.92 7.61 10.35
C PHE A 116 -1.79 9.04 9.83
N LEU A 117 -2.84 9.85 9.99
CA LEU A 117 -2.84 11.25 9.55
C LEU A 117 -1.81 12.06 10.34
N ARG A 118 -1.82 11.95 11.68
CA ARG A 118 -0.83 12.55 12.58
C ARG A 118 0.60 12.17 12.18
N ASP A 119 0.89 10.88 12.07
CA ASP A 119 2.22 10.38 11.76
C ASP A 119 2.68 10.85 10.37
N THR A 120 1.75 10.95 9.40
CA THR A 120 2.04 11.48 8.07
C THR A 120 2.35 12.98 8.11
N ILE A 121 1.64 13.75 8.93
CA ILE A 121 1.89 15.20 9.09
C ILE A 121 3.23 15.42 9.79
N VAL A 122 3.47 14.75 10.92
CA VAL A 122 4.67 14.93 11.74
C VAL A 122 5.93 14.52 11.00
N HIS A 123 5.94 13.34 10.37
CA HIS A 123 7.13 12.79 9.72
C HIS A 123 7.23 13.15 8.23
N GLY A 124 6.17 13.71 7.64
CA GLY A 124 6.08 13.88 6.20
C GLY A 124 6.07 12.54 5.47
N ARG A 125 6.35 12.59 4.16
CA ARG A 125 6.62 11.39 3.37
C ARG A 125 7.97 11.54 2.67
N PRO A 126 9.00 10.78 3.10
CA PRO A 126 10.30 10.77 2.45
C PRO A 126 10.19 10.57 0.94
N ASN A 127 11.04 11.27 0.17
CA ASN A 127 11.07 11.21 -1.30
C ASN A 127 9.76 11.66 -1.98
N THR A 128 8.94 12.47 -1.30
CA THR A 128 7.77 13.12 -1.90
C THR A 128 7.78 14.62 -1.60
N ALA A 129 6.89 15.38 -2.24
CA ALA A 129 6.69 16.79 -1.96
C ALA A 129 5.95 17.08 -0.63
N MET A 130 5.67 16.06 0.19
CA MET A 130 5.05 16.20 1.51
C MET A 130 6.13 16.30 2.61
N PRO A 131 6.53 17.52 3.04
CA PRO A 131 7.55 17.69 4.06
C PRO A 131 7.05 17.24 5.44
N ALA A 132 8.00 17.09 6.38
CA ALA A 132 7.70 16.87 7.78
C ALA A 132 7.26 18.16 8.47
N TRP A 133 6.17 18.11 9.23
CA TRP A 133 5.62 19.26 9.96
C TRP A 133 5.75 19.08 11.47
N ARG A 134 6.97 18.78 11.94
CA ARG A 134 7.30 18.52 13.35
C ARG A 134 7.03 19.71 14.29
N LYS A 135 6.83 20.91 13.73
CA LYS A 135 6.60 22.14 14.49
C LYS A 135 5.23 22.23 15.18
N PHE A 136 4.25 21.43 14.77
CA PHE A 136 2.92 21.47 15.37
C PHE A 136 2.92 20.80 16.74
N SER A 137 2.32 21.47 17.72
CA SER A 137 2.04 20.88 19.03
C SER A 137 0.99 19.75 18.94
N THR A 138 0.90 18.93 19.99
CA THR A 138 -0.13 17.89 20.15
C THR A 138 -1.54 18.45 19.90
N GLN A 139 -1.87 19.61 20.46
CA GLN A 139 -3.19 20.24 20.27
C GLN A 139 -3.41 20.71 18.82
N GLU A 140 -2.41 21.36 18.20
CA GLU A 140 -2.53 21.81 16.81
C GLU A 140 -2.69 20.65 15.82
N LEU A 141 -2.02 19.52 16.10
CA LEU A 141 -2.22 18.29 15.34
C LEU A 141 -3.65 17.78 15.51
N SER A 142 -4.17 17.72 16.74
CA SER A 142 -5.56 17.36 17.03
C SER A 142 -6.56 18.27 16.30
N ASP A 143 -6.33 19.58 16.31
CA ASP A 143 -7.17 20.57 15.63
C ASP A 143 -7.16 20.34 14.10
N LEU A 144 -5.98 20.13 13.50
CA LEU A 144 -5.83 19.78 12.09
C LEU A 144 -6.62 18.51 11.74
N LEU A 145 -6.50 17.46 12.55
CA LEU A 145 -7.26 16.23 12.33
C LEU A 145 -8.77 16.47 12.44
N ALA A 146 -9.23 17.24 13.43
CA ALA A 146 -10.64 17.61 13.58
C ALA A 146 -11.19 18.32 12.33
N PHE A 147 -10.39 19.22 11.74
CA PHE A 147 -10.75 19.88 10.49
C PHE A 147 -10.82 18.90 9.31
N MET A 148 -9.81 18.04 9.13
CA MET A 148 -9.82 17.04 8.06
C MET A 148 -11.02 16.08 8.18
N ARG A 149 -11.34 15.66 9.41
CA ARG A 149 -12.50 14.80 9.70
C ARG A 149 -13.84 15.47 9.41
N SER A 150 -13.91 16.81 9.43
CA SER A 150 -15.13 17.54 9.09
C SER A 150 -15.60 17.31 7.64
N TRP A 151 -14.71 16.88 6.74
CA TRP A 151 -15.07 16.52 5.37
C TRP A 151 -15.74 15.15 5.23
N GLN A 152 -15.71 14.31 6.27
CA GLN A 152 -16.42 13.03 6.27
C GLN A 152 -17.92 13.24 6.53
N ILE A 153 -18.63 13.71 5.49
CA ILE A 153 -20.07 13.90 5.53
C ILE A 153 -20.73 12.54 5.82
N ALA A 154 -21.33 12.41 7.00
CA ALA A 154 -22.20 11.30 7.32
C ALA A 154 -23.58 11.55 6.69
N ARG A 155 -23.91 10.79 5.64
CA ARG A 155 -25.23 10.78 4.98
C ARG A 155 -26.10 9.60 5.41
N SER A 156 -25.54 8.68 6.19
CA SER A 156 -26.24 7.53 6.77
C SER A 156 -25.96 7.40 8.25
N ASP A 157 -26.96 6.93 8.98
CA ASP A 157 -26.90 6.56 10.39
C ASP A 157 -27.49 5.16 10.59
N VAL A 158 -27.05 4.50 11.65
CA VAL A 158 -27.40 3.08 11.90
C VAL A 158 -28.89 2.90 12.17
N ALA A 159 -29.53 3.83 12.88
CA ALA A 159 -30.92 3.67 13.29
C ALA A 159 -31.87 3.78 12.09
N THR A 160 -31.76 4.87 11.32
CA THR A 160 -32.57 5.11 10.13
C THR A 160 -32.36 4.02 9.08
N THR A 161 -31.11 3.60 8.86
CA THR A 161 -30.82 2.52 7.89
C THR A 161 -31.47 1.21 8.31
N LEU A 162 -31.46 0.86 9.61
CA LEU A 162 -32.08 -0.38 10.08
C LEU A 162 -33.60 -0.36 9.93
N GLU A 163 -34.25 0.78 10.17
CA GLU A 163 -35.68 0.94 9.89
C GLU A 163 -36.00 0.66 8.42
N LEU A 164 -35.17 1.16 7.49
CA LEU A 164 -35.30 0.90 6.05
C LEU A 164 -35.04 -0.57 5.67
N CYS A 165 -34.13 -1.26 6.38
CA CYS A 165 -33.89 -2.69 6.18
C CYS A 165 -35.11 -3.54 6.57
N MET A 166 -35.79 -3.19 7.67
CA MET A 166 -36.97 -3.91 8.17
C MET A 166 -38.24 -3.63 7.35
N GLY A 167 -38.34 -2.46 6.71
CA GLY A 167 -39.48 -2.08 5.90
C GLY A 167 -39.59 -2.87 4.59
N SER A 168 -40.76 -3.47 4.34
CA SER A 168 -41.01 -4.28 3.13
C SER A 168 -41.47 -3.48 1.90
N GLU A 169 -41.71 -2.17 1.99
CA GLU A 169 -42.47 -1.41 0.97
C GLU A 169 -41.83 -0.07 0.52
N SER A 170 -40.53 0.13 0.69
CA SER A 170 -39.90 1.33 0.10
C SER A 170 -39.44 1.11 -1.34
N THR A 171 -39.99 1.88 -2.29
CA THR A 171 -39.50 1.93 -3.68
C THR A 171 -38.08 2.49 -3.79
N SER A 172 -37.62 3.25 -2.80
CA SER A 172 -36.25 3.80 -2.77
C SER A 172 -35.19 2.77 -2.40
N VAL A 173 -35.58 1.61 -1.85
CA VAL A 173 -34.65 0.57 -1.41
C VAL A 173 -34.90 -0.71 -2.20
N SER A 174 -33.94 -1.14 -3.03
CA SER A 174 -34.10 -2.34 -3.85
C SER A 174 -32.79 -3.10 -4.03
N ALA A 175 -32.89 -4.43 -4.21
CA ALA A 175 -31.73 -5.26 -4.51
C ALA A 175 -31.05 -4.87 -5.85
N ALA A 176 -31.78 -4.30 -6.81
CA ALA A 176 -31.21 -3.85 -8.08
C ALA A 176 -30.32 -2.59 -7.92
N ILE A 177 -30.78 -1.62 -7.11
CA ILE A 177 -29.95 -0.47 -6.72
C ILE A 177 -28.74 -0.98 -5.93
N GLY A 178 -28.98 -1.85 -4.95
CA GLY A 178 -27.93 -2.46 -4.14
C GLY A 178 -26.86 -3.18 -4.96
N GLN A 179 -27.26 -3.93 -5.98
CA GLN A 179 -26.34 -4.61 -6.89
C GLN A 179 -25.47 -3.62 -7.66
N THR A 180 -26.06 -2.51 -8.14
CA THR A 180 -25.32 -1.47 -8.86
C THR A 180 -24.29 -0.80 -7.95
N LEU A 181 -24.69 -0.44 -6.73
CA LEU A 181 -23.80 0.16 -5.74
C LEU A 181 -22.71 -0.82 -5.29
N TYR A 182 -23.06 -2.08 -5.06
CA TYR A 182 -22.11 -3.14 -4.70
C TYR A 182 -21.07 -3.34 -5.82
N LYS A 183 -21.50 -3.35 -7.09
CA LYS A 183 -20.60 -3.42 -8.25
C LYS A 183 -19.61 -2.26 -8.32
N ALA A 184 -20.08 -1.05 -8.01
CA ALA A 184 -19.24 0.15 -8.05
C ALA A 184 -18.23 0.21 -6.89
N ASN A 185 -18.58 -0.34 -5.72
CA ASN A 185 -17.85 -0.05 -4.47
C ASN A 185 -17.21 -1.27 -3.80
N CYS A 186 -17.81 -2.45 -3.93
CA CYS A 186 -17.48 -3.62 -3.09
C CYS A 186 -16.76 -4.73 -3.86
N VAL A 187 -17.01 -4.87 -5.16
CA VAL A 187 -16.50 -5.98 -6.00
C VAL A 187 -14.99 -6.06 -6.05
N MET A 188 -14.29 -4.93 -5.93
CA MET A 188 -12.82 -4.91 -5.88
C MET A 188 -12.26 -5.83 -4.79
N CYS A 189 -12.98 -5.98 -3.69
CA CYS A 189 -12.52 -6.76 -2.53
C CYS A 189 -13.34 -8.04 -2.32
N HIS A 190 -14.67 -7.96 -2.50
CA HIS A 190 -15.60 -9.04 -2.17
C HIS A 190 -16.06 -9.87 -3.37
N ASP A 191 -15.55 -9.60 -4.58
CA ASP A 191 -15.99 -10.20 -5.85
C ASP A 191 -17.46 -9.90 -6.19
N ALA A 192 -17.86 -10.09 -7.45
CA ALA A 192 -19.18 -9.80 -8.00
C ALA A 192 -20.29 -10.68 -7.41
N ASP A 193 -19.95 -11.90 -6.99
CA ASP A 193 -20.86 -12.86 -6.39
C ASP A 193 -20.77 -12.91 -4.86
N GLY A 194 -19.92 -12.08 -4.24
CA GLY A 194 -19.71 -12.07 -2.80
C GLY A 194 -18.85 -13.23 -2.28
N SER A 195 -18.23 -14.01 -3.16
CA SER A 195 -17.34 -15.11 -2.76
C SER A 195 -16.11 -14.62 -2.01
N GLY A 196 -15.68 -13.38 -2.28
CA GLY A 196 -14.47 -12.82 -1.69
C GLY A 196 -13.19 -13.46 -2.20
N ASP A 197 -12.14 -12.67 -2.27
CA ASP A 197 -10.76 -13.12 -2.50
C ASP A 197 -9.84 -12.25 -1.63
N LEU A 198 -9.83 -10.95 -1.94
CA LEU A 198 -9.10 -9.94 -1.18
C LEU A 198 -9.73 -9.62 0.19
N ALA A 199 -11.06 -9.76 0.29
CA ALA A 199 -11.82 -9.59 1.52
C ALA A 199 -12.70 -10.82 1.80
N PRO A 200 -13.20 -11.01 3.05
CA PRO A 200 -13.98 -12.19 3.40
C PRO A 200 -15.23 -12.38 2.55
N SER A 201 -15.59 -13.65 2.34
CA SER A 201 -16.83 -14.05 1.68
C SER A 201 -18.06 -13.52 2.43
N LEU A 202 -18.99 -12.96 1.67
CA LEU A 202 -20.28 -12.42 2.11
C LEU A 202 -21.47 -13.30 1.69
N ASN A 203 -21.27 -14.24 0.75
CA ASN A 203 -22.34 -15.03 0.16
C ASN A 203 -22.55 -16.42 0.81
N THR A 204 -21.76 -16.78 1.83
CA THR A 204 -21.87 -18.11 2.46
C THR A 204 -23.08 -18.17 3.38
N GLN A 205 -23.76 -19.32 3.42
CA GLN A 205 -24.91 -19.49 4.31
C GLN A 205 -24.48 -19.45 5.78
N ALA A 206 -23.31 -19.99 6.12
CA ALA A 206 -22.76 -19.89 7.47
C ALA A 206 -22.54 -18.44 7.93
N PHE A 207 -22.25 -17.51 7.00
CA PHE A 207 -22.18 -16.09 7.32
C PHE A 207 -23.58 -15.45 7.38
N LEU A 208 -24.36 -15.57 6.29
CA LEU A 208 -25.64 -14.88 6.12
C LEU A 208 -26.67 -15.27 7.18
N THR A 209 -26.68 -16.54 7.62
CA THR A 209 -27.60 -16.98 8.67
C THR A 209 -27.23 -16.42 10.05
N VAL A 210 -25.94 -16.20 10.33
CA VAL A 210 -25.41 -15.80 11.65
C VAL A 210 -25.30 -14.28 11.80
N VAL A 211 -25.17 -13.51 10.72
CA VAL A 211 -25.06 -12.05 10.82
C VAL A 211 -26.43 -11.37 10.72
N PRO A 212 -26.85 -10.55 11.70
CA PRO A 212 -28.04 -9.72 11.57
C PRO A 212 -27.76 -8.51 10.66
N ASP A 213 -28.81 -7.85 10.15
CA ASP A 213 -28.65 -6.64 9.33
C ASP A 213 -27.92 -5.52 10.09
N SER A 214 -28.08 -5.45 11.41
CA SER A 214 -27.33 -4.53 12.27
C SER A 214 -25.81 -4.72 12.19
N TYR A 215 -25.32 -5.95 11.98
CA TYR A 215 -23.90 -6.21 11.76
C TYR A 215 -23.45 -5.64 10.41
N LEU A 216 -24.22 -5.86 9.33
CA LEU A 216 -23.90 -5.37 7.99
C LEU A 216 -23.95 -3.83 7.93
N VAL A 217 -25.02 -3.22 8.46
CA VAL A 217 -25.21 -1.76 8.50
C VAL A 217 -24.09 -1.09 9.29
N LYS A 218 -23.80 -1.56 10.51
CA LYS A 218 -22.70 -1.00 11.33
C LYS A 218 -21.36 -1.11 10.59
N THR A 219 -21.09 -2.26 9.97
CA THR A 219 -19.83 -2.49 9.23
C THR A 219 -19.73 -1.57 8.01
N MET A 220 -20.81 -1.34 7.26
CA MET A 220 -20.75 -0.42 6.11
C MET A 220 -20.63 1.04 6.53
N ILE A 221 -21.40 1.48 7.54
CA ILE A 221 -21.38 2.88 7.98
C ILE A 221 -20.04 3.22 8.66
N ALA A 222 -19.56 2.37 9.57
CA ALA A 222 -18.33 2.67 10.33
C ALA A 222 -17.05 2.10 9.68
N GLY A 223 -17.18 1.17 8.73
CA GLY A 223 -16.03 0.43 8.21
C GLY A 223 -15.44 -0.49 9.27
N ARG A 224 -14.15 -0.80 9.11
CA ARG A 224 -13.31 -1.45 10.12
C ARG A 224 -12.01 -0.61 10.24
N PRO A 225 -11.98 0.40 11.13
CA PRO A 225 -10.84 1.30 11.28
C PRO A 225 -9.52 0.54 11.42
N GLY A 226 -8.46 1.00 10.76
CA GLY A 226 -7.15 0.31 10.79
C GLY A 226 -7.05 -0.93 9.89
N THR A 227 -8.10 -1.27 9.13
CA THR A 227 -8.08 -2.37 8.16
C THR A 227 -8.44 -1.90 6.74
N GLY A 228 -8.40 -2.81 5.76
CA GLY A 228 -8.78 -2.52 4.38
C GLY A 228 -10.28 -2.37 4.10
N MET A 229 -11.17 -2.52 5.09
CA MET A 229 -12.62 -2.30 4.92
C MET A 229 -13.00 -0.85 5.26
N PRO A 230 -13.17 0.04 4.26
CA PRO A 230 -13.51 1.44 4.49
C PRO A 230 -14.91 1.63 5.06
N SER A 231 -15.12 2.78 5.70
CA SER A 231 -16.46 3.35 5.94
C SER A 231 -17.07 3.88 4.64
N TRP A 232 -18.37 3.59 4.47
CA TRP A 232 -19.23 4.01 3.37
C TRP A 232 -20.31 4.99 3.84
N ARG A 233 -20.10 5.70 4.96
CA ARG A 233 -21.08 6.66 5.53
C ARG A 233 -21.46 7.82 4.62
N HIS A 234 -20.76 8.00 3.50
CA HIS A 234 -21.10 8.99 2.47
C HIS A 234 -22.27 8.54 1.59
N LEU A 235 -22.60 7.24 1.59
CA LEU A 235 -23.82 6.71 1.00
C LEU A 235 -25.03 7.06 1.87
N THR A 236 -26.19 7.22 1.24
CA THR A 236 -27.45 7.51 1.96
C THR A 236 -27.95 6.28 2.73
N ASN A 237 -28.90 6.48 3.64
CA ASN A 237 -29.53 5.37 4.36
C ASN A 237 -30.17 4.36 3.38
N GLU A 238 -30.81 4.85 2.32
CA GLU A 238 -31.45 4.05 1.26
C GLU A 238 -30.43 3.24 0.46
N ASP A 239 -29.27 3.84 0.15
CA ASP A 239 -28.19 3.18 -0.58
C ASP A 239 -27.61 2.02 0.25
N VAL A 240 -27.29 2.29 1.53
CA VAL A 240 -26.77 1.27 2.45
C VAL A 240 -27.79 0.14 2.63
N ALA A 241 -29.07 0.48 2.87
CA ALA A 241 -30.14 -0.51 2.99
C ALA A 241 -30.33 -1.32 1.70
N SER A 242 -30.15 -0.71 0.53
CA SER A 242 -30.22 -1.39 -0.77
C SER A 242 -29.09 -2.40 -0.93
N ILE A 243 -27.86 -2.05 -0.52
CA ILE A 243 -26.72 -2.98 -0.52
C ILE A 243 -26.98 -4.15 0.43
N VAL A 244 -27.48 -3.92 1.65
CA VAL A 244 -27.88 -5.02 2.56
C VAL A 244 -28.88 -5.94 1.85
N ARG A 245 -29.90 -5.36 1.22
CA ARG A 245 -30.94 -6.13 0.51
C ARG A 245 -30.37 -6.97 -0.63
N PHE A 246 -29.40 -6.43 -1.36
CA PHE A 246 -28.69 -7.19 -2.40
C PHE A 246 -27.88 -8.34 -1.80
N ILE A 247 -27.09 -8.11 -0.75
CA ILE A 247 -26.32 -9.17 -0.07
C ILE A 247 -27.24 -10.30 0.41
N ARG A 248 -28.42 -9.94 0.93
CA ARG A 248 -29.44 -10.91 1.36
C ARG A 248 -30.05 -11.75 0.23
N THR A 249 -29.87 -11.37 -1.04
CA THR A 249 -30.32 -12.22 -2.17
C THR A 249 -29.53 -13.52 -2.30
N TRP A 250 -28.33 -13.60 -1.73
CA TRP A 250 -27.54 -14.83 -1.67
C TRP A 250 -27.99 -15.77 -0.54
N GLN A 251 -28.83 -15.31 0.38
CA GLN A 251 -29.26 -16.09 1.52
C GLN A 251 -30.40 -17.02 1.13
N THR A 252 -30.22 -18.32 1.33
CA THR A 252 -31.23 -19.36 1.09
C THR A 252 -31.81 -19.91 2.39
N GLU A 253 -31.03 -19.86 3.46
CA GLU A 253 -31.42 -20.36 4.80
C GLU A 253 -31.89 -19.21 5.72
N PRO A 254 -32.83 -19.45 6.66
CA PRO A 254 -33.33 -18.40 7.54
C PRO A 254 -32.25 -17.88 8.51
N SER A 255 -32.27 -16.59 8.78
CA SER A 255 -31.41 -15.97 9.79
C SER A 255 -31.69 -16.50 11.19
N LYS A 256 -30.68 -16.51 12.05
CA LYS A 256 -30.85 -16.73 13.49
C LYS A 256 -31.79 -15.67 14.07
N SER A 257 -32.55 -16.05 15.09
CA SER A 257 -33.56 -15.17 15.69
C SER A 257 -32.93 -14.09 16.56
N ALA A 258 -33.69 -13.04 16.86
CA ALA A 258 -33.27 -11.99 17.78
C ALA A 258 -32.95 -12.56 19.18
N GLU A 259 -33.71 -13.56 19.64
CA GLU A 259 -33.47 -14.26 20.90
C GLU A 259 -32.16 -15.03 20.89
N TRP A 260 -31.74 -15.57 19.74
CA TRP A 260 -30.42 -16.18 19.61
C TRP A 260 -29.33 -15.13 19.82
N HIS A 261 -29.41 -14.01 19.10
CA HIS A 261 -28.44 -12.91 19.20
C HIS A 261 -28.38 -12.24 20.59
N ALA A 262 -29.47 -12.26 21.36
CA ALA A 262 -29.53 -11.68 22.69
C ALA A 262 -28.84 -12.53 23.77
N GLN A 263 -28.44 -13.77 23.46
CA GLN A 263 -27.72 -14.64 24.38
C GLN A 263 -26.33 -14.08 24.67
N THR A 264 -25.96 -14.07 25.95
CA THR A 264 -24.68 -13.56 26.44
C THR A 264 -23.85 -14.68 27.04
N VAL A 265 -22.52 -14.53 27.02
CA VAL A 265 -21.63 -15.40 27.77
C VAL A 265 -21.63 -14.93 29.23
N ALA A 266 -22.42 -15.60 30.05
CA ALA A 266 -22.73 -15.10 31.39
C ALA A 266 -21.52 -15.09 32.36
N ARG A 267 -20.42 -15.82 32.10
CA ARG A 267 -19.38 -16.07 33.12
C ARG A 267 -17.95 -16.37 32.62
N GLY A 268 -17.51 -16.01 31.42
CA GLY A 268 -16.14 -16.34 30.99
C GLY A 268 -15.05 -15.68 31.86
N ASP A 269 -13.95 -16.38 32.12
CA ASP A 269 -12.75 -15.85 32.78
C ASP A 269 -11.81 -15.27 31.71
N TRP A 270 -11.67 -13.95 31.68
CA TRP A 270 -10.86 -13.25 30.68
C TRP A 270 -9.35 -13.54 30.83
N ASP A 271 -8.87 -13.88 32.03
CA ASP A 271 -7.46 -14.20 32.24
C ASP A 271 -7.14 -15.60 31.70
N ALA A 272 -8.02 -16.57 31.96
CA ALA A 272 -7.95 -17.88 31.32
C ALA A 272 -8.11 -17.76 29.80
N GLY A 273 -9.04 -16.93 29.34
CA GLY A 273 -9.26 -16.60 27.94
C GLY A 273 -8.02 -16.03 27.25
N ARG A 274 -7.29 -15.12 27.90
CA ARG A 274 -6.04 -14.56 27.39
C ARG A 274 -4.99 -15.64 27.13
N HIS A 275 -4.80 -16.57 28.07
CA HIS A 275 -3.85 -17.67 27.90
C HIS A 275 -4.27 -18.64 26.78
N LEU A 276 -5.56 -18.95 26.69
CA LEU A 276 -6.11 -19.78 25.61
C LEU A 276 -5.94 -19.10 24.24
N PHE A 277 -6.20 -17.79 24.17
CA PHE A 277 -6.03 -16.99 22.97
C PHE A 277 -4.56 -16.97 22.51
N ALA A 278 -3.62 -16.75 23.42
CA ALA A 278 -2.19 -16.78 23.13
C ALA A 278 -1.74 -18.14 22.56
N GLY A 279 -2.31 -19.25 23.06
CA GLY A 279 -1.95 -20.59 22.60
C GLY A 279 -2.63 -21.06 21.32
N GLN A 280 -3.84 -20.59 21.01
CA GLN A 280 -4.68 -21.15 19.94
C GLN A 280 -5.05 -20.16 18.83
N CYS A 281 -5.02 -18.85 19.13
CA CYS A 281 -5.53 -17.81 18.22
C CYS A 281 -4.41 -16.87 17.74
N ALA A 282 -3.46 -16.54 18.62
CA ALA A 282 -2.44 -15.53 18.36
C ALA A 282 -1.53 -15.83 17.17
N GLY A 283 -1.32 -17.11 16.84
CA GLY A 283 -0.53 -17.51 15.67
C GLY A 283 -1.07 -16.97 14.35
N CYS A 284 -2.39 -16.73 14.26
CA CYS A 284 -3.02 -16.10 13.09
C CYS A 284 -3.49 -14.68 13.38
N HIS A 285 -4.01 -14.42 14.58
CA HIS A 285 -4.66 -13.16 14.92
C HIS A 285 -3.76 -12.15 15.65
N GLY A 286 -2.48 -12.47 15.85
CA GLY A 286 -1.55 -11.66 16.64
C GLY A 286 -1.76 -11.85 18.16
N PRO A 287 -0.72 -11.63 18.99
CA PRO A 287 -0.78 -11.79 20.45
C PRO A 287 -1.89 -10.98 21.12
N ASP A 288 -2.17 -9.78 20.60
CA ASP A 288 -3.14 -8.82 21.15
C ASP A 288 -4.41 -8.72 20.28
N GLY A 289 -4.59 -9.65 19.34
CA GLY A 289 -5.72 -9.65 18.40
C GLY A 289 -5.61 -8.57 17.33
N GLU A 290 -4.45 -7.97 17.15
CA GLU A 290 -4.17 -6.90 16.19
C GLU A 290 -4.17 -7.39 14.73
N GLY A 291 -4.18 -8.71 14.52
CA GLY A 291 -4.24 -9.37 13.21
C GLY A 291 -2.86 -9.70 12.65
N ALA A 292 -2.71 -10.88 12.04
CA ALA A 292 -1.52 -11.30 11.29
C ALA A 292 -1.97 -11.99 10.00
N THR A 293 -1.77 -13.30 9.82
CA THR A 293 -2.36 -14.06 8.69
C THR A 293 -3.89 -14.13 8.77
N GLY A 294 -4.45 -14.02 9.97
CA GLY A 294 -5.88 -13.88 10.25
C GLY A 294 -6.27 -12.41 10.50
N PRO A 295 -7.57 -12.08 10.35
CA PRO A 295 -8.06 -10.71 10.50
C PRO A 295 -7.87 -10.17 11.93
N GLN A 296 -7.81 -8.84 12.05
CA GLN A 296 -7.78 -8.12 13.32
C GLN A 296 -9.07 -8.41 14.12
N LEU A 297 -8.92 -8.89 15.35
CA LEU A 297 -9.99 -9.20 16.29
C LEU A 297 -10.18 -8.15 17.37
N ASN A 298 -9.15 -7.36 17.70
CA ASN A 298 -9.24 -6.26 18.66
C ASN A 298 -9.88 -4.98 18.08
N ASN A 299 -10.47 -5.08 16.88
CA ASN A 299 -11.14 -3.96 16.24
C ASN A 299 -12.47 -3.61 16.97
N PRO A 300 -12.65 -2.38 17.48
CA PRO A 300 -13.79 -2.03 18.33
C PRO A 300 -15.11 -2.04 17.56
N VAL A 301 -15.11 -1.71 16.27
CA VAL A 301 -16.32 -1.81 15.44
C VAL A 301 -16.67 -3.29 15.22
N PHE A 302 -15.70 -4.19 15.11
CA PHE A 302 -15.94 -5.64 15.02
C PHE A 302 -16.52 -6.19 16.30
N LEU A 303 -15.87 -5.93 17.43
CA LEU A 303 -16.31 -6.45 18.71
C LEU A 303 -17.67 -5.85 19.12
N GLY A 304 -17.90 -4.56 18.88
CA GLY A 304 -19.18 -3.89 19.16
C GLY A 304 -20.32 -4.25 18.19
N SER A 305 -20.02 -4.90 17.05
CA SER A 305 -21.04 -5.42 16.13
C SER A 305 -21.26 -6.93 16.24
N ALA A 306 -20.25 -7.69 16.64
CA ALA A 306 -20.35 -9.13 16.85
C ALA A 306 -20.92 -9.44 18.24
N THR A 307 -22.04 -10.15 18.32
CA THR A 307 -22.62 -10.61 19.60
C THR A 307 -21.80 -11.76 20.19
N ASP A 308 -21.96 -12.01 21.49
CA ASP A 308 -21.29 -13.09 22.21
C ASP A 308 -21.49 -14.45 21.57
N VAL A 309 -22.73 -14.76 21.17
CA VAL A 309 -23.05 -16.01 20.50
C VAL A 309 -22.49 -16.09 19.09
N MET A 310 -22.33 -14.97 18.37
CA MET A 310 -21.66 -14.98 17.07
C MET A 310 -20.18 -15.33 17.23
N LEU A 311 -19.50 -14.73 18.21
CA LEU A 311 -18.11 -15.07 18.52
C LEU A 311 -17.98 -16.54 18.93
N ARG A 312 -18.87 -17.03 19.81
CA ARG A 312 -18.91 -18.45 20.20
C ARG A 312 -19.15 -19.36 18.99
N GLU A 313 -20.08 -19.02 18.10
CA GLU A 313 -20.41 -19.80 16.91
C GLU A 313 -19.19 -19.93 15.99
N TRP A 314 -18.54 -18.81 15.68
CA TRP A 314 -17.36 -18.80 14.81
C TRP A 314 -16.14 -19.47 15.44
N ILE A 315 -15.91 -19.32 16.75
CA ILE A 315 -14.83 -20.07 17.42
C ILE A 315 -15.15 -21.57 17.45
N SER A 316 -16.41 -21.94 17.69
CA SER A 316 -16.80 -23.35 17.80
C SER A 316 -16.72 -24.09 16.48
N HIS A 317 -17.24 -23.48 15.42
CA HIS A 317 -17.47 -24.12 14.13
C HIS A 317 -16.51 -23.66 13.04
N GLY A 318 -15.76 -22.59 13.28
CA GLY A 318 -14.94 -21.94 12.27
C GLY A 318 -15.78 -21.04 11.36
N LYS A 319 -15.13 -20.48 10.35
CA LYS A 319 -15.77 -19.67 9.32
C LYS A 319 -15.60 -20.33 7.96
N GLU A 320 -16.71 -20.79 7.40
CA GLU A 320 -16.76 -21.41 6.06
C GLU A 320 -16.11 -20.50 5.00
N GLY A 321 -15.36 -21.09 4.08
CA GLY A 321 -14.61 -20.35 3.05
C GLY A 321 -13.30 -19.73 3.55
N THR A 322 -12.88 -20.01 4.78
CA THR A 322 -11.62 -19.49 5.34
C THR A 322 -10.78 -20.59 5.99
N GLU A 323 -9.50 -20.29 6.27
CA GLU A 323 -8.60 -21.16 7.01
C GLU A 323 -9.00 -21.33 8.50
N MET A 324 -9.91 -20.50 9.01
CA MET A 324 -10.38 -20.55 10.40
C MET A 324 -11.31 -21.76 10.60
N ARG A 325 -10.73 -22.93 10.87
CA ARG A 325 -11.45 -24.14 11.26
C ARG A 325 -11.97 -24.05 12.70
N GLY A 326 -12.99 -24.84 13.03
CA GLY A 326 -13.57 -24.84 14.39
C GLY A 326 -12.61 -25.29 15.49
N PHE A 327 -12.84 -24.82 16.70
CA PHE A 327 -12.02 -25.16 17.87
C PHE A 327 -12.76 -25.96 18.94
N ARG A 328 -14.05 -26.24 18.74
CA ARG A 328 -14.84 -26.99 19.71
C ARG A 328 -14.44 -28.47 19.74
N LYS A 329 -14.21 -28.98 20.95
CA LYS A 329 -13.95 -30.39 21.24
C LYS A 329 -15.05 -31.29 20.66
N GLY A 330 -14.65 -32.31 19.91
CA GLY A 330 -15.57 -33.22 19.21
C GLY A 330 -16.26 -32.63 17.98
N GLY A 331 -15.85 -31.43 17.54
CA GLY A 331 -16.27 -30.81 16.29
C GLY A 331 -15.46 -31.30 15.08
N GLN A 332 -15.75 -30.73 13.91
CA GLN A 332 -15.06 -31.02 12.64
C GLN A 332 -13.75 -30.23 12.46
N GLY A 333 -13.30 -29.54 13.50
CA GLY A 333 -12.21 -28.58 13.44
C GLY A 333 -10.88 -29.10 14.03
N VAL A 334 -9.97 -28.18 14.34
CA VAL A 334 -8.59 -28.50 14.79
C VAL A 334 -8.39 -28.34 16.28
N GLY A 335 -9.27 -27.62 16.96
CA GLY A 335 -9.15 -27.37 18.39
C GLY A 335 -9.88 -28.41 19.25
N GLU A 336 -9.42 -28.52 20.48
CA GLU A 336 -9.98 -29.41 21.51
C GLU A 336 -10.51 -28.59 22.71
N LEU A 337 -11.15 -27.45 22.42
CA LEU A 337 -11.68 -26.54 23.44
C LEU A 337 -13.07 -26.95 23.88
N SER A 338 -13.27 -27.05 25.20
CA SER A 338 -14.60 -27.15 25.78
C SER A 338 -15.40 -25.86 25.57
N ASP A 339 -16.74 -25.96 25.63
CA ASP A 339 -17.64 -24.80 25.56
C ASP A 339 -17.25 -23.71 26.57
N ARG A 340 -16.80 -24.12 27.76
CA ARG A 340 -16.33 -23.21 28.80
C ARG A 340 -15.08 -22.45 28.39
N GLN A 341 -14.10 -23.12 27.79
CA GLN A 341 -12.88 -22.47 27.32
C GLN A 341 -13.16 -21.51 26.16
N ILE A 342 -14.13 -21.82 25.30
CA ILE A 342 -14.58 -20.90 24.25
C ILE A 342 -15.22 -19.65 24.87
N GLU A 343 -16.05 -19.83 25.90
CA GLU A 343 -16.63 -18.72 26.67
C GLU A 343 -15.57 -17.84 27.35
N ASP A 344 -14.50 -18.44 27.88
CA ASP A 344 -13.37 -17.71 28.46
C ASP A 344 -12.65 -16.86 27.37
N ILE A 345 -12.43 -17.40 26.17
CA ILE A 345 -11.89 -16.63 25.03
C ILE A 345 -12.82 -15.47 24.63
N VAL A 346 -14.14 -15.69 24.58
CA VAL A 346 -15.11 -14.60 24.30
C VAL A 346 -15.02 -13.51 25.36
N ALA A 347 -14.87 -13.86 26.64
CA ALA A 347 -14.68 -12.88 27.71
C ALA A 347 -13.38 -12.07 27.55
N TYR A 348 -12.30 -12.69 27.08
CA TYR A 348 -11.07 -11.98 26.73
C TYR A 348 -11.28 -11.00 25.55
N LEU A 349 -11.97 -11.42 24.49
CA LEU A 349 -12.29 -10.52 23.37
C LEU A 349 -13.13 -9.31 23.84
N ARG A 350 -14.05 -9.50 24.79
CA ARG A 350 -14.80 -8.39 25.43
C ARG A 350 -13.96 -7.50 26.33
N LEU A 351 -12.84 -7.99 26.85
CA LEU A 351 -11.88 -7.15 27.55
C LEU A 351 -11.16 -6.23 26.54
N LEU A 352 -10.74 -6.77 25.39
CA LEU A 352 -10.12 -5.99 24.32
C LEU A 352 -11.06 -4.89 23.80
N GLU A 353 -12.37 -5.20 23.66
CA GLU A 353 -13.38 -4.20 23.28
C GLU A 353 -13.41 -3.00 24.24
N ARG A 354 -13.27 -3.24 25.55
CA ARG A 354 -13.30 -2.20 26.59
C ARG A 354 -12.04 -1.33 26.62
N ALA A 355 -10.93 -1.80 26.07
CA ALA A 355 -9.71 -1.00 25.95
C ALA A 355 -9.87 0.18 24.95
N GLY A 356 -10.85 0.11 24.05
CA GLY A 356 -11.21 1.22 23.16
C GLY A 356 -10.28 1.43 21.97
N GLU A 357 -10.51 2.51 21.21
CA GLU A 357 -9.74 2.85 19.99
C GLU A 357 -8.31 3.34 20.29
N ASP A 358 -8.07 3.92 21.47
CA ASP A 358 -6.79 4.55 21.83
C ASP A 358 -5.64 3.52 22.00
N ASP A 359 -5.97 2.27 22.33
CA ASP A 359 -5.03 1.14 22.47
C ASP A 359 -4.98 0.24 21.23
N LEU A 360 -5.50 0.68 20.08
CA LEU A 360 -5.38 -0.06 18.82
C LEU A 360 -3.90 -0.21 18.43
N VAL A 361 -3.30 -1.33 18.82
CA VAL A 361 -2.02 -1.78 18.30
C VAL A 361 -2.20 -1.95 16.79
N ARG A 362 -1.33 -1.29 16.00
CA ARG A 362 -1.30 -1.41 14.54
C ARG A 362 -1.43 -2.88 14.14
N VAL A 363 -2.08 -3.16 13.00
CA VAL A 363 -2.12 -4.52 12.41
C VAL A 363 -0.74 -5.14 12.52
N ALA A 364 -0.62 -6.31 13.18
CA ALA A 364 0.69 -6.86 13.55
C ALA A 364 1.58 -6.86 12.31
N LYS A 365 2.68 -6.14 12.40
CA LYS A 365 3.82 -6.34 11.53
C LYS A 365 4.58 -7.50 12.14
N SER A 366 4.53 -8.65 11.48
CA SER A 366 5.06 -9.90 11.97
C SER A 366 6.57 -9.75 12.23
N PRO A 367 7.04 -9.94 13.46
CA PRO A 367 8.47 -9.87 13.78
C PRO A 367 9.21 -11.18 13.41
N HIS A 368 8.54 -12.13 12.74
CA HIS A 368 8.95 -13.54 12.72
C HIS A 368 9.72 -14.01 11.46
N GLY A 369 10.03 -13.11 10.52
CA GLY A 369 10.85 -13.43 9.35
C GLY A 369 12.28 -12.88 9.44
N ARG A 370 13.22 -13.51 8.73
CA ARG A 370 14.61 -13.08 8.57
C ARG A 370 14.77 -12.37 7.22
N PRO A 371 14.92 -11.03 7.17
CA PRO A 371 15.02 -10.28 5.92
C PRO A 371 16.13 -10.78 4.99
N GLN A 372 17.24 -11.28 5.53
CA GLN A 372 18.36 -11.80 4.73
C GLN A 372 17.98 -13.09 3.99
N ASN A 373 17.19 -13.97 4.60
CA ASN A 373 16.66 -15.14 3.92
C ASN A 373 15.59 -14.72 2.91
N GLY A 374 14.72 -13.78 3.30
CA GLY A 374 13.69 -13.24 2.42
C GLY A 374 14.26 -12.63 1.15
N ALA A 375 15.38 -11.92 1.25
CA ALA A 375 16.12 -11.39 0.10
C ALA A 375 16.54 -12.49 -0.87
N ARG A 376 17.01 -13.64 -0.36
CA ARG A 376 17.39 -14.78 -1.20
C ARG A 376 16.19 -15.42 -1.88
N VAL A 377 15.10 -15.62 -1.15
CA VAL A 377 13.86 -16.17 -1.69
C VAL A 377 13.29 -15.21 -2.74
N TYR A 378 13.26 -13.91 -2.45
CA TYR A 378 12.81 -12.86 -3.37
C TYR A 378 13.63 -12.84 -4.66
N ALA A 379 14.97 -12.81 -4.54
CA ALA A 379 15.88 -12.81 -5.67
C ALA A 379 15.67 -14.00 -6.61
N ALA A 380 15.44 -15.20 -6.05
CA ALA A 380 15.27 -16.42 -6.82
C ALA A 380 13.88 -16.54 -7.48
N ASN A 381 12.86 -15.86 -6.96
CA ASN A 381 11.47 -16.21 -7.26
C ASN A 381 10.57 -15.03 -7.68
N CYS A 382 10.88 -13.80 -7.25
CA CYS A 382 9.98 -12.65 -7.37
C CYS A 382 10.46 -11.63 -8.41
N VAL A 383 11.78 -11.56 -8.62
CA VAL A 383 12.45 -10.57 -9.49
C VAL A 383 11.92 -10.57 -10.91
N GLY A 384 11.59 -11.73 -11.47
CA GLY A 384 11.12 -11.84 -12.86
C GLY A 384 9.86 -11.00 -13.16
N CYS A 385 9.01 -10.76 -12.15
CA CYS A 385 7.82 -9.93 -12.29
C CYS A 385 7.90 -8.62 -11.51
N HIS A 386 8.55 -8.62 -10.35
CA HIS A 386 8.57 -7.46 -9.44
C HIS A 386 9.87 -6.64 -9.49
N GLY A 387 10.83 -7.03 -10.32
CA GLY A 387 12.12 -6.34 -10.45
C GLY A 387 13.11 -6.70 -9.34
N GLU A 388 14.40 -6.49 -9.61
CA GLU A 388 15.51 -6.83 -8.69
C GLU A 388 15.43 -6.02 -7.38
N ARG A 389 14.81 -4.85 -7.46
CA ARG A 389 14.70 -3.85 -6.41
C ARG A 389 13.27 -3.69 -5.89
N GLY A 390 12.34 -4.54 -6.33
CA GLY A 390 10.92 -4.37 -6.04
C GLY A 390 10.29 -3.18 -6.77
N GLU A 391 11.00 -2.59 -7.73
CA GLU A 391 10.58 -1.44 -8.54
C GLU A 391 9.41 -1.77 -9.48
N GLY A 392 9.09 -3.06 -9.63
CA GLY A 392 8.04 -3.59 -10.49
C GLY A 392 8.49 -3.76 -11.94
N ALA A 393 8.02 -4.82 -12.59
CA ALA A 393 8.16 -5.07 -14.02
C ALA A 393 6.77 -5.40 -14.61
N SER A 394 6.48 -6.68 -14.89
CA SER A 394 5.11 -7.11 -15.23
C SER A 394 4.17 -7.11 -14.02
N GLY A 395 4.73 -7.20 -12.80
CA GLY A 395 4.05 -7.06 -11.52
C GLY A 395 4.22 -5.66 -10.91
N PRO A 396 3.39 -5.30 -9.90
CA PRO A 396 3.44 -4.00 -9.23
C PRO A 396 4.76 -3.77 -8.48
N ALA A 397 5.09 -2.50 -8.25
CA ALA A 397 6.23 -2.06 -7.47
C ALA A 397 6.04 -2.38 -5.98
N LEU A 398 6.63 -3.48 -5.52
CA LEU A 398 6.55 -3.93 -4.12
C LEU A 398 7.42 -3.09 -3.18
N SER A 399 8.44 -2.39 -3.69
CA SER A 399 9.26 -1.47 -2.90
C SER A 399 8.61 -0.11 -2.68
N ASN A 400 7.38 0.09 -3.17
CA ASN A 400 6.64 1.32 -2.94
C ASN A 400 6.32 1.50 -1.44
N PRO A 401 6.89 2.51 -0.76
CA PRO A 401 6.69 2.72 0.68
C PRO A 401 5.24 3.02 1.05
N ASN A 402 4.48 3.67 0.17
CA ASN A 402 3.06 3.94 0.42
C ASN A 402 2.27 2.63 0.44
N PHE A 403 2.48 1.76 -0.55
CA PHE A 403 1.84 0.44 -0.59
C PHE A 403 2.16 -0.37 0.67
N LEU A 404 3.44 -0.44 1.06
CA LEU A 404 3.86 -1.22 2.22
C LEU A 404 3.31 -0.66 3.54
N ARG A 405 3.11 0.65 3.67
CA ARG A 405 2.52 1.24 4.89
C ARG A 405 1.04 0.93 5.07
N PHE A 406 0.32 0.65 3.97
CA PHE A 406 -1.10 0.28 4.01
C PHE A 406 -1.34 -1.23 3.99
N ALA A 407 -0.53 -1.97 3.24
CA ALA A 407 -0.64 -3.42 3.18
C ALA A 407 -0.25 -4.04 4.52
N SER A 408 -1.12 -4.85 5.12
CA SER A 408 -0.78 -5.63 6.32
C SER A 408 0.10 -6.82 5.98
N ASP A 409 0.79 -7.39 6.97
CA ASP A 409 1.57 -8.62 6.76
C ASP A 409 0.67 -9.76 6.30
N GLY A 410 -0.51 -9.85 6.91
CA GLY A 410 -1.57 -10.75 6.46
C GLY A 410 -1.93 -10.59 5.01
N PHE A 411 -2.09 -9.35 4.53
CA PHE A 411 -2.37 -9.08 3.12
C PHE A 411 -1.24 -9.60 2.21
N LEU A 412 0.02 -9.34 2.57
CA LEU A 412 1.17 -9.80 1.79
C LEU A 412 1.28 -11.33 1.80
N MET A 413 1.08 -11.97 2.96
CA MET A 413 1.10 -13.42 3.12
C MET A 413 -0.06 -14.10 2.39
N ALA A 414 -1.27 -13.54 2.47
CA ALA A 414 -2.45 -14.05 1.78
C ALA A 414 -2.29 -13.93 0.28
N THR A 415 -1.77 -12.80 -0.21
CA THR A 415 -1.45 -12.62 -1.64
C THR A 415 -0.44 -13.68 -2.12
N MET A 416 0.55 -14.04 -1.30
CA MET A 416 1.48 -15.13 -1.63
C MET A 416 0.86 -16.53 -1.48
N ALA A 417 -0.10 -16.72 -0.59
CA ALA A 417 -0.74 -18.00 -0.35
C ALA A 417 -1.82 -18.36 -1.36
N LEU A 418 -2.58 -17.36 -1.80
CA LEU A 418 -3.76 -17.50 -2.65
C LEU A 418 -3.50 -17.01 -4.08
N GLY A 419 -2.42 -16.26 -4.30
CA GLY A 419 -2.23 -15.52 -5.54
C GLY A 419 -3.26 -14.41 -5.69
N ARG A 420 -3.46 -13.97 -6.93
CA ARG A 420 -4.46 -12.98 -7.33
C ARG A 420 -5.08 -13.43 -8.65
N SER A 421 -6.36 -13.78 -8.59
CA SER A 421 -7.11 -14.22 -9.77
C SER A 421 -7.05 -13.17 -10.90
N GLY A 422 -6.92 -13.62 -12.14
CA GLY A 422 -6.81 -12.74 -13.31
C GLY A 422 -5.47 -11.99 -13.46
N THR A 423 -4.45 -12.34 -12.68
CA THR A 423 -3.08 -11.78 -12.81
C THR A 423 -2.02 -12.89 -12.91
N GLU A 424 -0.77 -12.52 -13.21
CA GLU A 424 0.36 -13.46 -13.21
C GLU A 424 0.79 -13.90 -11.80
N MET A 425 0.34 -13.20 -10.74
CA MET A 425 0.62 -13.54 -9.35
C MET A 425 -0.20 -14.76 -8.92
N ARG A 426 0.29 -15.96 -9.22
CA ARG A 426 -0.31 -17.23 -8.79
C ARG A 426 0.08 -17.57 -7.34
N PRO A 427 -0.62 -18.49 -6.65
CA PRO A 427 -0.19 -18.98 -5.34
C PRO A 427 1.28 -19.40 -5.35
N VAL A 428 2.10 -18.86 -4.45
CA VAL A 428 3.53 -19.21 -4.32
C VAL A 428 3.81 -20.03 -3.06
N LYS A 429 2.97 -19.94 -2.03
CA LYS A 429 3.04 -20.79 -0.83
C LYS A 429 2.66 -22.23 -1.17
N ARG A 430 3.29 -23.21 -0.51
CA ARG A 430 3.05 -24.65 -0.66
C ARG A 430 1.56 -24.99 -0.58
N GLY A 431 1.06 -25.62 -1.64
CA GLY A 431 -0.33 -26.03 -1.80
C GLY A 431 -0.59 -26.58 -3.21
N PRO A 432 -1.78 -27.12 -3.49
CA PRO A 432 -2.09 -27.81 -4.76
C PRO A 432 -1.96 -26.94 -6.01
N GLN A 433 -2.15 -25.63 -5.87
CA GLN A 433 -2.07 -24.65 -6.97
C GLN A 433 -0.79 -23.81 -6.93
N SER A 434 0.16 -24.20 -6.08
CA SER A 434 1.40 -23.46 -5.89
C SER A 434 2.33 -23.56 -7.08
N ILE A 435 2.86 -22.43 -7.53
CA ILE A 435 3.87 -22.39 -8.59
C ILE A 435 5.31 -22.51 -8.08
N LEU A 436 5.55 -22.27 -6.79
CA LEU A 436 6.89 -22.23 -6.19
C LEU A 436 7.05 -23.14 -4.97
N GLY A 437 5.97 -23.48 -4.26
CA GLY A 437 6.02 -24.42 -3.14
C GLY A 437 6.64 -23.86 -1.85
N LEU A 438 6.67 -22.53 -1.67
CA LEU A 438 7.31 -21.88 -0.53
C LEU A 438 6.71 -22.32 0.80
N SER A 439 7.56 -22.61 1.79
CA SER A 439 7.15 -22.88 3.17
C SER A 439 6.57 -21.64 3.85
N SER A 440 5.88 -21.81 4.97
CA SER A 440 5.39 -20.69 5.78
C SER A 440 6.55 -19.80 6.28
N ASP A 441 7.70 -20.40 6.63
CA ASP A 441 8.87 -19.66 7.08
C ASP A 441 9.47 -18.83 5.95
N GLU A 442 9.55 -19.36 4.73
CA GLU A 442 10.01 -18.61 3.56
C GLU A 442 9.06 -17.47 3.19
N VAL A 443 7.75 -17.67 3.33
CA VAL A 443 6.75 -16.60 3.15
C VAL A 443 6.94 -15.50 4.20
N ASN A 444 7.14 -15.87 5.48
CA ASN A 444 7.43 -14.91 6.54
C ASN A 444 8.74 -14.14 6.29
N ASP A 445 9.78 -14.85 5.85
CA ASP A 445 11.08 -14.28 5.49
C ASP A 445 10.93 -13.25 4.35
N VAL A 446 10.16 -13.57 3.29
CA VAL A 446 9.87 -12.64 2.19
C VAL A 446 9.11 -11.42 2.68
N VAL A 447 8.07 -11.58 3.51
CA VAL A 447 7.35 -10.42 4.09
C VAL A 447 8.31 -9.54 4.91
N ALA A 448 9.15 -10.13 5.76
CA ALA A 448 10.14 -9.37 6.53
C ALA A 448 11.13 -8.62 5.62
N TYR A 449 11.51 -9.20 4.48
CA TYR A 449 12.33 -8.52 3.49
C TYR A 449 11.59 -7.35 2.82
N LEU A 450 10.35 -7.54 2.36
CA LEU A 450 9.53 -6.45 1.81
C LEU A 450 9.35 -5.31 2.82
N ARG A 451 9.17 -5.63 4.11
CA ARG A 451 9.05 -4.64 5.19
C ARG A 451 10.32 -3.82 5.41
N SER A 452 11.49 -4.35 5.07
CA SER A 452 12.73 -3.57 5.12
C SER A 452 12.71 -2.35 4.17
N TRP A 453 11.78 -2.32 3.20
CA TRP A 453 11.63 -1.23 2.23
C TRP A 453 10.60 -0.17 2.66
N GLU A 454 9.94 -0.34 3.82
CA GLU A 454 8.80 0.50 4.23
C GLU A 454 9.17 1.97 4.49
N PHE A 455 10.37 2.25 5.01
CA PHE A 455 10.79 3.59 5.44
C PHE A 455 11.85 4.22 4.55
N ALA A 456 12.64 3.40 3.87
CA ALA A 456 13.66 3.82 2.92
C ALA A 456 13.82 2.75 1.84
N SER A 457 14.01 3.16 0.58
CA SER A 457 14.47 2.24 -0.46
C SER A 457 15.88 1.78 -0.08
N PRO A 458 16.17 0.46 -0.01
CA PRO A 458 17.54 -0.01 0.26
C PRO A 458 18.47 0.17 -0.95
N PHE A 459 17.97 0.76 -2.04
CA PHE A 459 18.71 1.01 -3.26
C PHE A 459 18.88 2.53 -3.43
N GLU A 460 20.02 3.04 -2.99
CA GLU A 460 20.51 4.37 -3.35
C GLU A 460 21.20 4.30 -4.72
N THR A 461 21.00 5.30 -5.56
CA THR A 461 21.86 5.50 -6.74
C THR A 461 23.12 6.27 -6.33
N PRO A 462 24.27 6.06 -7.00
CA PRO A 462 25.54 6.73 -6.67
C PRO A 462 25.51 8.26 -6.68
N ASP A 463 24.47 8.85 -7.27
CA ASP A 463 24.28 10.27 -7.55
C ASP A 463 23.02 10.87 -6.88
N GLY A 464 22.30 10.09 -6.06
CA GLY A 464 21.10 10.56 -5.36
C GLY A 464 19.90 10.86 -6.27
N THR A 465 19.98 10.47 -7.55
CA THR A 465 18.85 10.54 -8.48
C THR A 465 17.95 9.33 -8.27
N GLU A 466 16.64 9.57 -8.15
CA GLU A 466 15.65 8.50 -7.96
C GLU A 466 15.80 7.41 -9.04
N ILE A 467 15.68 6.13 -8.66
CA ILE A 467 15.74 5.01 -9.61
C ILE A 467 14.71 5.29 -10.71
N PRO A 468 15.11 5.40 -11.99
CA PRO A 468 14.17 5.69 -13.05
C PRO A 468 13.13 4.58 -13.14
N HIS A 469 11.87 4.88 -12.83
CA HIS A 469 10.74 3.95 -12.92
C HIS A 469 10.33 3.57 -14.36
N ARG A 470 11.12 3.91 -15.38
CA ARG A 470 10.64 3.93 -16.77
C ARG A 470 11.66 3.42 -17.78
N PHE A 471 11.20 2.56 -18.69
CA PHE A 471 11.95 2.12 -19.86
C PHE A 471 11.70 3.06 -21.05
N VAL A 472 12.71 3.12 -21.91
CA VAL A 472 12.93 4.07 -23.00
C VAL A 472 12.47 3.44 -24.32
N VAL A 473 11.17 3.50 -24.63
CA VAL A 473 10.66 3.23 -25.98
C VAL A 473 10.25 4.54 -26.65
N PRO A 474 10.36 4.72 -27.98
CA PRO A 474 9.79 5.88 -28.64
C PRO A 474 8.28 5.94 -28.41
N TRP A 475 7.75 7.12 -28.06
CA TRP A 475 6.32 7.35 -27.88
C TRP A 475 5.88 8.61 -28.62
N ASP A 476 4.62 8.64 -29.05
CA ASP A 476 3.93 9.80 -29.59
C ASP A 476 2.81 10.23 -28.64
N LEU A 477 3.07 11.29 -27.86
CA LEU A 477 2.11 11.82 -26.89
C LEU A 477 0.80 12.30 -27.53
N LYS A 478 0.87 12.82 -28.75
CA LYS A 478 -0.32 13.32 -29.45
C LYS A 478 -1.20 12.15 -29.88
N ARG A 479 -0.57 11.12 -30.46
CA ARG A 479 -1.25 9.87 -30.81
C ARG A 479 -1.79 9.17 -29.56
N GLY A 480 -1.03 9.15 -28.48
CA GLY A 480 -1.44 8.62 -27.17
C GLY A 480 -2.68 9.31 -26.62
N HIS A 481 -2.75 10.65 -26.74
CA HIS A 481 -3.95 11.41 -26.38
C HIS A 481 -5.17 11.00 -27.22
N GLU A 482 -5.03 10.98 -28.55
CA GLU A 482 -6.11 10.64 -29.47
C GLU A 482 -6.63 9.21 -29.22
N LEU A 483 -5.72 8.28 -28.94
CA LEU A 483 -6.04 6.90 -28.57
C LEU A 483 -6.71 6.83 -27.19
N PHE A 484 -6.21 7.56 -26.19
CA PHE A 484 -6.83 7.60 -24.87
C PHE A 484 -8.26 8.19 -24.94
N ASP A 485 -8.45 9.28 -25.68
CA ASP A 485 -9.77 9.90 -25.87
C ASP A 485 -10.76 8.94 -26.53
N SER A 486 -10.31 8.20 -27.55
CA SER A 486 -11.17 7.30 -28.32
C SER A 486 -11.52 6.02 -27.57
N ASN A 487 -10.65 5.53 -26.68
CA ASN A 487 -10.77 4.19 -26.10
C ASN A 487 -10.96 4.17 -24.58
N CYS A 488 -10.54 5.23 -23.88
CA CYS A 488 -10.43 5.25 -22.41
C CYS A 488 -11.27 6.36 -21.78
N ALA A 489 -11.30 7.55 -22.38
CA ALA A 489 -11.92 8.75 -21.81
C ALA A 489 -13.43 8.62 -21.58
N GLY A 490 -14.12 7.78 -22.38
CA GLY A 490 -15.53 7.48 -22.17
C GLY A 490 -15.83 6.95 -20.76
N CYS A 491 -14.87 6.21 -20.15
CA CYS A 491 -14.97 5.64 -18.81
C CYS A 491 -14.21 6.43 -17.76
N HIS A 492 -12.99 6.83 -18.09
CA HIS A 492 -12.02 7.42 -17.16
C HIS A 492 -12.03 8.96 -17.17
N GLY A 493 -12.86 9.58 -18.02
CA GLY A 493 -12.86 11.02 -18.26
C GLY A 493 -11.70 11.46 -19.16
N THR A 494 -11.87 12.58 -19.86
CA THR A 494 -10.85 13.12 -20.81
C THR A 494 -9.52 13.43 -20.14
N ASP A 495 -9.56 13.86 -18.88
CA ASP A 495 -8.35 14.19 -18.11
C ASP A 495 -7.92 13.02 -17.19
N GLY A 496 -8.53 11.84 -17.31
CA GLY A 496 -8.26 10.71 -16.42
C GLY A 496 -8.78 10.88 -14.98
N LYS A 497 -9.61 11.89 -14.70
CA LYS A 497 -10.19 12.19 -13.36
C LYS A 497 -11.17 11.14 -12.83
N GLY A 498 -11.50 10.14 -13.64
CA GLY A 498 -12.53 9.16 -13.34
C GLY A 498 -13.95 9.70 -13.59
N SER A 499 -14.84 8.77 -13.91
CA SER A 499 -16.29 9.00 -13.99
C SER A 499 -17.01 7.78 -13.40
N TRP A 500 -17.18 6.72 -14.19
CA TRP A 500 -17.70 5.42 -13.77
C TRP A 500 -16.60 4.35 -13.66
N ALA A 501 -15.34 4.74 -13.92
CA ALA A 501 -14.14 3.94 -13.73
C ALA A 501 -13.11 4.72 -12.86
N PRO A 502 -12.11 4.02 -12.25
CA PRO A 502 -11.14 4.65 -11.36
C PRO A 502 -10.37 5.82 -11.99
N GLU A 503 -9.98 6.78 -11.17
CA GLU A 503 -9.10 7.89 -11.52
C GLU A 503 -7.71 7.39 -11.92
N LEU A 504 -7.25 7.77 -13.12
CA LEU A 504 -5.98 7.35 -13.72
C LEU A 504 -4.90 8.43 -13.65
N ASN A 505 -5.27 9.69 -13.50
CA ASN A 505 -4.34 10.81 -13.35
C ASN A 505 -3.87 11.04 -11.91
N ASN A 506 -4.26 10.15 -10.98
CA ASN A 506 -3.86 10.20 -9.59
C ASN A 506 -2.34 9.97 -9.45
N GLU A 507 -1.62 10.92 -8.87
CA GLU A 507 -0.15 10.87 -8.76
C GLU A 507 0.33 9.66 -7.95
N GLY A 508 -0.36 9.33 -6.85
CA GLY A 508 -0.03 8.15 -6.04
C GLY A 508 -0.20 6.84 -6.80
N PHE A 509 -1.26 6.73 -7.60
CA PHE A 509 -1.47 5.60 -8.52
C PHE A 509 -0.37 5.54 -9.58
N LEU A 510 -0.07 6.66 -10.25
CA LEU A 510 0.98 6.70 -11.26
C LEU A 510 2.37 6.44 -10.67
N ALA A 511 2.64 6.85 -9.44
CA ALA A 511 3.89 6.52 -8.76
C ALA A 511 3.99 5.02 -8.39
N ALA A 512 2.85 4.36 -8.17
CA ALA A 512 2.81 2.94 -7.77
C ALA A 512 2.70 1.96 -8.95
N ALA A 513 1.98 2.34 -9.99
CA ALA A 513 1.79 1.54 -11.18
C ALA A 513 3.01 1.70 -12.09
N THR A 514 3.63 0.59 -12.50
CA THR A 514 4.70 0.59 -13.50
C THR A 514 4.13 0.68 -14.91
N ASP A 515 4.94 1.10 -15.89
CA ASP A 515 4.51 1.13 -17.30
C ASP A 515 4.10 -0.27 -17.77
N GLY A 516 4.90 -1.29 -17.40
CA GLY A 516 4.58 -2.70 -17.63
C GLY A 516 3.24 -3.13 -17.03
N MET A 517 2.93 -2.70 -15.80
CA MET A 517 1.64 -2.96 -15.17
C MET A 517 0.49 -2.28 -15.92
N LEU A 518 0.67 -1.02 -16.34
CA LEU A 518 -0.34 -0.27 -17.10
C LEU A 518 -0.58 -0.92 -18.48
N GLN A 519 0.50 -1.19 -19.23
CA GLN A 519 0.45 -1.90 -20.51
C GLN A 519 -0.26 -3.24 -20.36
N ALA A 520 0.16 -4.06 -19.40
CA ALA A 520 -0.44 -5.37 -19.16
C ALA A 520 -1.92 -5.30 -18.78
N THR A 521 -2.32 -4.26 -18.03
CA THR A 521 -3.73 -4.00 -17.68
C THR A 521 -4.55 -3.60 -18.91
N ILE A 522 -3.99 -2.79 -19.81
CA ILE A 522 -4.65 -2.40 -21.06
C ILE A 522 -4.75 -3.59 -22.02
N VAL A 523 -3.66 -4.36 -22.17
CA VAL A 523 -3.57 -5.53 -23.06
C VAL A 523 -4.56 -6.62 -22.66
N ARG A 524 -4.80 -6.85 -21.37
CA ARG A 524 -5.62 -7.97 -20.88
C ARG A 524 -6.99 -7.56 -20.37
N GLY A 525 -7.16 -6.28 -20.05
CA GLY A 525 -8.28 -5.81 -19.25
C GLY A 525 -8.26 -6.40 -17.84
N ARG A 526 -9.38 -6.24 -17.15
CA ARG A 526 -9.68 -6.79 -15.83
C ARG A 526 -10.91 -7.67 -15.92
N HIS A 527 -10.70 -8.97 -15.72
CA HIS A 527 -11.74 -9.98 -15.72
C HIS A 527 -12.87 -9.61 -14.74
N GLY A 528 -14.13 -9.82 -15.14
CA GLY A 528 -15.29 -9.50 -14.31
C GLY A 528 -15.62 -8.00 -14.18
N THR A 529 -14.91 -7.11 -14.88
CA THR A 529 -15.16 -5.67 -14.87
C THR A 529 -15.52 -5.13 -16.27
N ALA A 530 -15.96 -3.87 -16.34
CA ALA A 530 -16.20 -3.17 -17.61
C ALA A 530 -14.90 -2.89 -18.39
N MET A 531 -13.74 -2.90 -17.73
CA MET A 531 -12.42 -2.76 -18.36
C MET A 531 -12.04 -4.07 -19.05
N ARG A 532 -12.70 -4.40 -20.16
CA ARG A 532 -12.33 -5.57 -20.97
C ARG A 532 -10.98 -5.35 -21.64
N SER A 533 -10.47 -6.38 -22.28
CA SER A 533 -9.19 -6.30 -22.98
C SER A 533 -9.21 -5.27 -24.13
N PHE A 534 -8.08 -4.61 -24.39
CA PHE A 534 -7.91 -3.69 -25.52
C PHE A 534 -6.77 -4.11 -26.47
N GLY A 535 -5.98 -5.13 -26.11
CA GLY A 535 -4.85 -5.56 -26.91
C GLY A 535 -5.24 -6.30 -28.19
N LYS A 536 -4.45 -6.13 -29.25
CA LYS A 536 -4.64 -6.81 -30.54
C LYS A 536 -4.72 -8.34 -30.38
N GLY A 537 -5.79 -8.93 -30.91
CA GLY A 537 -6.00 -10.38 -30.89
C GLY A 537 -6.57 -10.93 -29.57
N SER A 538 -6.99 -10.05 -28.66
CA SER A 538 -7.54 -10.43 -27.35
C SER A 538 -9.06 -10.66 -27.32
N GLN A 539 -9.75 -10.52 -28.46
CA GLN A 539 -11.23 -10.53 -28.56
C GLN A 539 -11.92 -9.51 -27.63
N GLY A 540 -11.22 -8.42 -27.34
CA GLY A 540 -11.63 -7.38 -26.41
C GLY A 540 -12.52 -6.29 -27.01
N LEU A 541 -12.51 -5.11 -26.39
CA LEU A 541 -13.23 -3.92 -26.86
C LEU A 541 -12.63 -3.36 -28.15
N THR A 542 -11.32 -3.53 -28.33
CA THR A 542 -10.54 -2.94 -29.42
C THR A 542 -9.33 -3.84 -29.75
N ASP A 543 -8.59 -3.49 -30.81
CA ASP A 543 -7.38 -4.20 -31.26
C ASP A 543 -6.15 -3.25 -31.26
N LEU A 544 -5.81 -2.69 -30.10
CA LEU A 544 -4.63 -1.83 -29.95
C LEU A 544 -3.34 -2.62 -30.10
N SER A 545 -2.43 -2.11 -30.94
CA SER A 545 -1.08 -2.64 -31.07
C SER A 545 -0.24 -2.37 -29.81
N ALA A 546 0.92 -3.03 -29.67
CA ALA A 546 1.83 -2.73 -28.55
C ALA A 546 2.26 -1.25 -28.56
N GLU A 547 2.56 -0.70 -29.74
CA GLU A 547 2.95 0.71 -29.92
C GLU A 547 1.80 1.67 -29.54
N ASP A 548 0.55 1.30 -29.84
CA ASP A 548 -0.63 2.11 -29.46
C ASP A 548 -0.75 2.18 -27.93
N ILE A 549 -0.49 1.06 -27.26
CA ILE A 549 -0.58 0.95 -25.80
C ILE A 549 0.58 1.71 -25.14
N ASP A 550 1.76 1.67 -25.74
CA ASP A 550 2.92 2.45 -25.30
C ASP A 550 2.62 3.96 -25.37
N ASP A 551 2.03 4.43 -26.47
CA ASP A 551 1.61 5.83 -26.64
C ASP A 551 0.56 6.25 -25.61
N ILE A 552 -0.44 5.40 -25.35
CA ILE A 552 -1.47 5.65 -24.32
C ILE A 552 -0.83 5.77 -22.93
N VAL A 553 0.06 4.85 -22.58
CA VAL A 553 0.74 4.89 -21.27
C VAL A 553 1.61 6.13 -21.16
N ALA A 554 2.34 6.50 -22.23
CA ALA A 554 3.12 7.73 -22.27
C ALA A 554 2.25 8.98 -22.05
N TYR A 555 1.07 9.04 -22.69
CA TYR A 555 0.09 10.10 -22.45
C TYR A 555 -0.39 10.12 -20.99
N MET A 556 -0.76 8.97 -20.41
CA MET A 556 -1.16 8.89 -18.99
C MET A 556 -0.06 9.38 -18.05
N ARG A 557 1.21 9.17 -18.39
CA ARG A 557 2.36 9.61 -17.59
C ARG A 557 2.55 11.11 -17.54
N GLN A 558 2.02 11.87 -18.49
CA GLN A 558 2.15 13.33 -18.48
C GLN A 558 1.46 13.98 -17.27
N TRP A 559 0.51 13.28 -16.63
CA TRP A 559 -0.20 13.76 -15.44
C TRP A 559 0.62 13.60 -14.15
N SER A 560 1.72 12.87 -14.20
CA SER A 560 2.68 12.81 -13.10
C SER A 560 3.60 14.04 -13.16
N VAL A 561 3.83 14.69 -12.02
CA VAL A 561 4.60 15.95 -11.88
C VAL A 561 6.07 15.83 -12.34
N ARG A 562 6.54 14.60 -12.64
CA ARG A 562 7.81 14.34 -13.32
C ARG A 562 7.58 13.87 -14.75
N THR A 563 7.49 14.82 -15.67
CA THR A 563 7.71 14.58 -17.10
C THR A 563 9.15 14.09 -17.28
N PRO A 564 9.43 12.92 -17.86
CA PRO A 564 10.74 12.67 -18.43
C PRO A 564 10.88 13.67 -19.57
N SER A 565 11.87 14.56 -19.50
CA SER A 565 12.39 15.14 -20.73
C SER A 565 12.79 13.97 -21.64
N PRO A 566 12.43 13.98 -22.93
CA PRO A 566 13.10 13.12 -23.88
C PRO A 566 14.58 13.46 -23.80
N MET A 567 15.39 12.58 -23.21
CA MET A 567 16.84 12.71 -23.30
C MET A 567 17.14 12.70 -24.80
N THR A 568 17.61 13.84 -25.29
CA THR A 568 18.25 13.95 -26.60
C THR A 568 19.27 12.83 -26.71
N LEU A 569 19.07 11.95 -27.68
CA LEU A 569 20.09 11.00 -28.11
C LEU A 569 21.40 11.77 -28.30
N PRO A 570 22.51 11.40 -27.63
CA PRO A 570 23.80 11.98 -27.96
C PRO A 570 24.09 11.63 -29.42
N ALA A 571 24.20 12.65 -30.27
CA ALA A 571 24.72 12.50 -31.61
C ALA A 571 26.07 11.77 -31.54
N GLU A 572 26.21 10.74 -32.37
CA GLU A 572 27.45 9.99 -32.55
C GLU A 572 28.61 10.95 -32.81
N HIS A 573 29.49 11.12 -31.83
CA HIS A 573 30.84 11.61 -32.07
C HIS A 573 31.72 10.41 -32.46
N SER A 574 31.59 9.95 -33.72
CA SER A 574 32.74 9.33 -34.38
C SER A 574 33.36 10.35 -35.32
N GLN A 575 34.52 10.84 -34.89
CA GLN A 575 35.41 11.69 -35.65
C GLN A 575 35.70 11.08 -37.03
N GLN A 576 35.54 11.85 -38.09
CA GLN A 576 36.39 11.73 -39.27
C GLN A 576 36.83 13.14 -39.68
N ARG A 577 38.09 13.43 -39.35
CA ARG A 577 38.86 14.49 -39.99
C ARG A 577 39.20 14.04 -41.40
N ASP A 578 38.90 14.92 -42.34
CA ASP A 578 39.40 15.11 -43.70
C ASP A 578 40.42 14.08 -44.22
N ALA A 579 40.05 13.42 -45.31
CA ALA A 579 40.98 13.01 -46.36
C ALA A 579 40.34 13.30 -47.72
N GLU A 580 41.05 14.10 -48.49
CA GLU A 580 40.71 14.64 -49.80
C GLU A 580 40.36 13.56 -50.84
N SER A 581 39.57 14.00 -51.81
CA SER A 581 39.24 13.30 -53.06
C SER A 581 40.48 12.77 -53.78
N LEU A 582 40.38 11.57 -54.36
CA LEU A 582 40.92 11.25 -55.68
C LEU A 582 40.34 9.92 -56.20
N ASP A 583 39.48 10.08 -57.19
CA ASP A 583 39.16 9.24 -58.35
C ASP A 583 39.69 7.79 -58.50
N ALA A 584 38.75 6.98 -59.01
CA ALA A 584 38.87 6.07 -60.15
C ALA A 584 39.39 4.62 -59.96
N ARG A 585 38.49 3.71 -60.37
CA ARG A 585 38.70 2.67 -61.40
C ARG A 585 39.42 1.35 -61.03
N THR A 586 38.59 0.30 -61.05
CA THR A 586 38.76 -1.00 -61.74
C THR A 586 39.77 -2.06 -61.26
N THR A 587 39.25 -3.29 -61.37
CA THR A 587 39.87 -4.57 -61.79
C THR A 587 40.69 -5.43 -60.83
N GLN A 588 40.20 -6.69 -60.74
CA GLN A 588 40.91 -7.98 -60.82
C GLN A 588 41.84 -8.41 -59.67
N GLY A 589 41.49 -9.56 -59.10
CA GLY A 589 42.23 -10.78 -59.45
C GLY A 589 43.15 -11.38 -58.38
N ALA A 590 42.72 -12.55 -57.91
CA ALA A 590 43.50 -13.78 -57.73
C ALA A 590 44.53 -13.92 -56.59
N GLY A 591 44.37 -15.06 -55.90
CA GLY A 591 45.44 -15.91 -55.38
C GLY A 591 46.14 -15.44 -54.10
N GLU A 592 46.65 -16.29 -53.23
CA GLU A 592 46.64 -17.74 -53.10
C GLU A 592 47.40 -18.03 -51.79
N HIS A 593 47.16 -19.21 -51.22
CA HIS A 593 48.07 -19.96 -50.35
C HIS A 593 48.53 -19.35 -49.01
N ALA A 594 48.02 -19.82 -47.89
CA ALA A 594 48.24 -21.15 -47.26
C ALA A 594 49.43 -21.17 -46.30
N ALA A 595 49.11 -21.65 -45.10
CA ALA A 595 49.69 -22.85 -44.48
C ALA A 595 50.28 -22.61 -43.08
N LYS A 596 49.68 -23.36 -42.14
CA LYS A 596 50.35 -24.29 -41.22
C LYS A 596 51.19 -23.65 -40.10
N ASN A 597 51.23 -24.15 -38.88
CA ASN A 597 50.63 -25.34 -38.28
C ASN A 597 50.82 -25.25 -36.76
N SER A 598 49.98 -26.03 -36.06
CA SER A 598 50.22 -26.77 -34.81
C SER A 598 50.94 -26.09 -33.62
N ASN A 599 50.31 -25.84 -32.46
CA ASN A 599 49.68 -26.77 -31.50
C ASN A 599 50.71 -27.51 -30.59
N VAL A 600 50.32 -27.62 -29.31
CA VAL A 600 50.66 -28.66 -28.31
C VAL A 600 51.69 -28.30 -27.21
N GLU A 601 51.12 -28.06 -26.01
CA GLU A 601 51.44 -28.66 -24.68
C GLU A 601 52.81 -28.42 -24.02
N ASN A 602 53.01 -28.39 -22.69
CA ASN A 602 52.21 -28.56 -21.48
C ASN A 602 53.18 -28.35 -20.29
N GLN A 603 52.63 -28.30 -19.07
CA GLN A 603 53.24 -28.62 -17.77
C GLN A 603 53.64 -27.50 -16.79
N LYS A 604 52.77 -27.41 -15.77
CA LYS A 604 53.02 -27.69 -14.34
C LYS A 604 53.80 -26.70 -13.47
N SER A 605 53.03 -26.16 -12.51
CA SER A 605 53.16 -26.38 -11.05
C SER A 605 53.99 -25.43 -10.18
N HIS A 606 53.47 -25.34 -8.93
CA HIS A 606 54.09 -24.89 -7.68
C HIS A 606 54.04 -23.38 -7.36
N THR A 607 53.10 -22.91 -6.53
CA THR A 607 52.88 -23.01 -5.05
C THR A 607 53.59 -21.93 -4.24
N SER A 608 52.80 -21.35 -3.30
CA SER A 608 53.21 -20.63 -2.08
C SER A 608 53.67 -19.18 -2.29
N THR A 609 53.39 -18.18 -1.44
CA THR A 609 53.04 -18.19 -0.01
C THR A 609 52.30 -16.90 0.37
N VAL A 610 51.49 -17.03 1.41
CA VAL A 610 50.74 -16.02 2.16
C VAL A 610 51.68 -15.18 3.07
N ALA A 611 51.17 -14.02 3.49
CA ALA A 611 51.41 -13.33 4.78
C ALA A 611 52.55 -12.30 4.96
N THR A 612 52.08 -11.06 5.14
CA THR A 612 52.30 -10.20 6.32
C THR A 612 53.55 -9.32 6.39
N ILE A 613 53.31 -8.05 6.01
CA ILE A 613 53.54 -6.79 6.74
C ILE A 613 54.76 -6.69 7.66
N ALA A 614 55.68 -5.79 7.29
CA ALA A 614 56.23 -4.76 8.17
C ALA A 614 56.84 -3.60 7.36
N HIS A 615 56.03 -2.58 7.04
CA HIS A 615 56.26 -1.13 7.25
C HIS A 615 55.10 -0.33 6.65
#